data_AF-A0AAU4ZL12-F1
#
_entry.id   AF-A0AAU4ZL12-F1
#
_cell.length_a   1.000
_cell.length_b   1.000
_cell.length_c   1.000
_cell.angle_alpha   90.00
_cell.angle_beta   90.00
_cell.angle_gamma   90.00
#
_symmetry.space_group_name_H-M   'P 1'
#
loop_
_entity.id
_entity.type
_entity.pdbx_description
1 polymer ?
#
loop_
_entity_poly.entity_id
_entity_poly.type
_entity_poly.pdbx_seq_one_letter_code
_entity_poly.pdbx_strand_id
1 'polypeptide(L)'
;MAGSHPERRVIMLRVEVRQRVCASRVNSMFRKLRTLLLPLVLILAAVGPVQAAPAELPGEKSNFVVSTGYLKGASPRNWVRLGWYRFDAASGTVSASTYFWSQRNPAERVPSGTTPGADCAPGEKASPPGVRRCPVMTVKGFRDTATESRKGVYRLATEPVNGKQARTVWIKWEAATPWTEKWRVRSERGIARLEFVYSTKASSGFGYGSNAPFSERRAMETVQNHERRIELEMDSWEHGKFTLGTTGKFEPQRFTVCDGRASYCMTRLQPSSAKCRKGCAKGTTNTSLQYYLTRVGVHDRRDTYWHWCTCLAPKPTSTCYEGNSHVKPMLQVIDDSNAFRGWVGVEASFSTVGKRDDDMLGVFRMTDV
;
A
#
# COMPACT_ATOMS: atom_id res chain seq x y z
N MET A 1 41.96 30.40 -38.30
CA MET A 1 42.68 29.37 -37.51
C MET A 1 41.62 28.64 -36.70
N ALA A 2 40.90 27.65 -37.24
CA ALA A 2 41.27 26.28 -37.64
C ALA A 2 41.76 25.42 -36.45
N GLY A 3 41.01 24.33 -36.15
CA GLY A 3 41.40 23.22 -35.25
C GLY A 3 40.29 22.85 -34.25
N SER A 4 39.27 22.05 -34.59
CA SER A 4 39.18 20.59 -34.86
C SER A 4 38.79 19.75 -33.62
N HIS A 5 37.55 19.25 -33.65
CA HIS A 5 36.98 18.24 -32.75
C HIS A 5 37.55 16.83 -33.01
N PRO A 6 37.62 15.95 -32.00
CA PRO A 6 37.75 14.52 -32.22
C PRO A 6 36.38 13.80 -32.11
N GLU A 7 36.02 13.12 -33.19
CA GLU A 7 34.92 12.14 -33.27
C GLU A 7 35.20 10.90 -32.39
N ARG A 8 34.17 10.41 -31.70
CA ARG A 8 34.18 9.07 -31.08
C ARG A 8 33.45 8.08 -31.99
N ARG A 9 34.20 7.08 -32.46
CA ARG A 9 33.72 5.94 -33.24
C ARG A 9 32.84 5.01 -32.41
N VAL A 10 31.70 4.63 -32.99
CA VAL A 10 30.81 3.54 -32.56
C VAL A 10 31.37 2.22 -33.11
N ILE A 11 31.64 1.25 -32.23
CA ILE A 11 31.98 -0.13 -32.61
C ILE A 11 30.70 -0.96 -32.49
N MET A 12 30.08 -1.29 -33.62
CA MET A 12 29.05 -2.33 -33.71
C MET A 12 29.73 -3.68 -34.01
N LEU A 13 29.67 -4.61 -33.06
CA LEU A 13 30.01 -6.01 -33.27
C LEU A 13 28.76 -6.75 -33.78
N ARG A 14 28.78 -7.07 -35.07
CA ARG A 14 27.78 -7.90 -35.76
C ARG A 14 28.30 -9.35 -35.75
N VAL A 15 27.63 -10.24 -35.03
CA VAL A 15 27.92 -11.69 -35.07
C VAL A 15 27.00 -12.32 -36.10
N GLU A 16 27.52 -12.57 -37.31
CA GLU A 16 26.92 -13.47 -38.29
C GLU A 16 27.32 -14.91 -37.96
N VAL A 17 26.34 -15.78 -37.73
CA VAL A 17 26.53 -17.24 -37.80
C VAL A 17 25.84 -17.72 -39.07
N ARG A 18 26.65 -18.23 -39.99
CA ARG A 18 26.28 -18.80 -41.29
C ARG A 18 26.48 -20.32 -41.26
N GLN A 19 25.67 -21.00 -42.07
CA GLN A 19 25.78 -22.40 -42.55
C GLN A 19 25.32 -23.50 -41.57
N ARG A 20 24.64 -24.58 -41.95
CA ARG A 20 24.60 -25.30 -43.24
C ARG A 20 23.21 -25.83 -43.58
N VAL A 21 22.90 -25.74 -44.87
CA VAL A 21 21.92 -26.56 -45.59
C VAL A 21 22.55 -27.94 -45.79
N CYS A 22 21.82 -29.02 -45.48
CA CYS A 22 22.02 -30.32 -46.10
C CYS A 22 20.64 -30.89 -46.44
N ALA A 23 20.34 -30.90 -47.73
CA ALA A 23 19.21 -31.58 -48.31
C ALA A 23 19.55 -33.07 -48.51
N SER A 24 18.62 -33.96 -48.19
CA SER A 24 18.59 -35.30 -48.77
C SER A 24 17.14 -35.75 -48.89
N ARG A 25 16.74 -35.99 -50.14
CA ARG A 25 15.47 -36.54 -50.58
C ARG A 25 15.44 -38.05 -50.28
N VAL A 26 14.31 -38.56 -49.77
CA VAL A 26 13.89 -39.94 -50.07
C VAL A 26 12.42 -39.93 -50.45
N ASN A 27 12.14 -40.50 -51.61
CA ASN A 27 10.87 -40.53 -52.31
C ASN A 27 9.82 -41.42 -51.64
N SER A 28 8.57 -40.97 -51.75
CA SER A 28 7.36 -41.73 -52.06
C SER A 28 7.52 -43.23 -52.39
N MET A 29 6.87 -44.09 -51.61
CA MET A 29 6.03 -45.20 -52.09
C MET A 29 5.42 -45.91 -50.87
N PHE A 30 4.09 -45.97 -50.80
CA PHE A 30 3.29 -47.18 -50.57
C PHE A 30 1.86 -46.78 -50.22
N ARG A 31 1.10 -46.68 -51.31
CA ARG A 31 -0.36 -46.67 -51.34
C ARG A 31 -0.86 -48.08 -51.02
N LYS A 32 -1.92 -48.16 -50.22
CA LYS A 32 -2.90 -49.26 -50.10
C LYS A 32 -2.46 -50.49 -49.30
N LEU A 33 -2.95 -50.59 -48.07
CA LEU A 33 -3.54 -51.85 -47.59
C LEU A 33 -4.85 -51.56 -46.84
N ARG A 34 -5.87 -52.27 -47.29
CA ARG A 34 -7.28 -52.20 -46.91
C ARG A 34 -7.53 -53.22 -45.79
N THR A 35 -8.31 -52.81 -44.80
CA THR A 35 -9.41 -53.56 -44.20
C THR A 35 -9.10 -54.89 -43.48
N LEU A 36 -9.17 -54.90 -42.14
CA LEU A 36 -10.17 -55.60 -41.30
C LEU A 36 -9.69 -55.74 -39.84
N LEU A 37 -10.65 -55.68 -38.90
CA LEU A 37 -10.64 -56.23 -37.53
C LEU A 37 -9.89 -55.46 -36.41
N LEU A 38 -10.62 -54.56 -35.71
CA LEU A 38 -11.09 -54.77 -34.32
C LEU A 38 -11.85 -53.52 -33.81
N PRO A 39 -13.09 -53.63 -33.29
CA PRO A 39 -13.81 -52.54 -32.67
C PRO A 39 -13.39 -52.41 -31.20
N LEU A 40 -12.32 -51.67 -30.92
CA LEU A 40 -11.87 -51.43 -29.53
C LEU A 40 -11.29 -50.02 -29.35
N VAL A 41 -12.00 -48.99 -29.82
CA VAL A 41 -11.60 -47.59 -29.59
C VAL A 41 -12.87 -46.73 -29.41
N LEU A 42 -13.65 -46.97 -28.35
CA LEU A 42 -14.80 -46.13 -28.00
C LEU A 42 -15.04 -46.07 -26.49
N ILE A 43 -13.94 -46.04 -25.73
CA ILE A 43 -13.92 -45.48 -24.38
C ILE A 43 -12.93 -44.31 -24.41
N LEU A 44 -13.22 -43.29 -25.24
CA LEU A 44 -12.78 -41.95 -24.89
C LEU A 44 -13.61 -41.60 -23.66
N ALA A 45 -13.04 -41.88 -22.49
CA ALA A 45 -13.57 -41.42 -21.21
C ALA A 45 -13.93 -39.95 -21.39
N ALA A 46 -15.22 -39.64 -21.20
CA ALA A 46 -15.68 -38.29 -20.99
C ALA A 46 -15.00 -37.79 -19.70
N VAL A 47 -13.75 -37.34 -19.82
CA VAL A 47 -13.10 -36.51 -18.82
C VAL A 47 -13.80 -35.17 -18.94
N GLY A 48 -15.01 -35.10 -18.40
CA GLY A 48 -15.71 -33.84 -18.22
C GLY A 48 -14.75 -32.90 -17.48
N PRO A 49 -14.71 -31.60 -17.83
CA PRO A 49 -13.90 -30.66 -17.09
C PRO A 49 -14.29 -30.78 -15.61
N VAL A 50 -13.33 -31.20 -14.78
CA VAL A 50 -13.49 -31.20 -13.33
C VAL A 50 -13.71 -29.73 -12.96
N GLN A 51 -14.97 -29.34 -12.78
CA GLN A 51 -15.32 -28.06 -12.20
C GLN A 51 -14.78 -28.11 -10.78
N ALA A 52 -13.66 -27.42 -10.55
CA ALA A 52 -13.15 -27.21 -9.21
C ALA A 52 -14.29 -26.62 -8.37
N ALA A 53 -14.55 -27.20 -7.20
CA ALA A 53 -15.51 -26.65 -6.27
C ALA A 53 -15.16 -25.17 -6.00
N PRO A 54 -16.15 -24.26 -5.95
CA PRO A 54 -15.89 -22.86 -5.69
C PRO A 54 -15.06 -22.72 -4.42
N ALA A 55 -13.97 -21.96 -4.51
CA ALA A 55 -13.11 -21.68 -3.37
C ALA A 55 -13.87 -20.80 -2.38
N GLU A 56 -13.82 -21.15 -1.10
CA GLU A 56 -14.33 -20.29 -0.03
C GLU A 56 -13.53 -18.97 0.05
N LEU A 57 -14.21 -17.85 0.30
CA LEU A 57 -13.57 -16.55 0.50
C LEU A 57 -12.95 -16.44 1.92
N PRO A 58 -11.80 -15.77 2.09
CA PRO A 58 -11.23 -15.51 3.41
C PRO A 58 -12.20 -14.68 4.26
N GLY A 59 -12.78 -15.31 5.29
CA GLY A 59 -13.76 -14.68 6.16
C GLY A 59 -15.02 -14.21 5.44
N GLU A 60 -15.38 -14.88 4.33
CA GLU A 60 -16.54 -14.57 3.48
C GLU A 60 -16.46 -13.19 2.79
N LYS A 61 -15.27 -12.58 2.74
CA LYS A 61 -15.06 -11.26 2.14
C LYS A 61 -14.26 -11.36 0.86
N SER A 62 -14.64 -10.53 -0.12
CA SER A 62 -13.98 -10.51 -1.43
C SER A 62 -13.00 -9.34 -1.60
N ASN A 63 -13.21 -8.21 -0.91
CA ASN A 63 -12.44 -6.99 -1.08
C ASN A 63 -11.62 -6.69 0.17
N PHE A 64 -10.29 -6.62 0.06
CA PHE A 64 -9.39 -6.29 1.18
C PHE A 64 -8.55 -5.06 0.86
N VAL A 65 -8.40 -4.15 1.83
CA VAL A 65 -7.34 -3.14 1.82
C VAL A 65 -6.16 -3.67 2.62
N VAL A 66 -4.94 -3.50 2.11
CA VAL A 66 -3.73 -4.17 2.63
C VAL A 66 -2.54 -3.23 2.58
N SER A 67 -1.72 -3.25 3.63
CA SER A 67 -0.36 -2.75 3.63
C SER A 67 0.63 -3.87 3.90
N THR A 68 1.76 -3.88 3.18
CA THR A 68 2.88 -4.81 3.41
C THR A 68 4.19 -4.07 3.29
N GLY A 69 5.23 -4.53 4.00
CA GLY A 69 6.52 -3.88 3.98
C GLY A 69 7.64 -4.87 4.20
N TYR A 70 8.77 -4.62 3.53
CA TYR A 70 10.04 -5.20 3.92
C TYR A 70 10.78 -4.16 4.75
N LEU A 71 10.81 -4.41 6.06
CA LEU A 71 11.40 -3.55 7.07
C LEU A 71 12.48 -4.35 7.79
N LYS A 72 13.73 -3.91 7.66
CA LYS A 72 14.91 -4.54 8.25
C LYS A 72 15.87 -3.48 8.76
N GLY A 73 16.27 -3.61 10.03
CA GLY A 73 17.29 -2.75 10.64
C GLY A 73 18.60 -2.73 9.84
N ALA A 74 19.27 -1.59 9.81
CA ALA A 74 20.50 -1.32 9.07
C ALA A 74 20.45 -1.63 7.56
N SER A 75 19.26 -1.79 6.97
CA SER A 75 19.10 -2.00 5.54
C SER A 75 18.76 -0.68 4.83
N PRO A 76 19.41 -0.33 3.70
CA PRO A 76 18.99 0.79 2.86
C PRO A 76 18.01 0.34 1.75
N ARG A 77 17.39 -0.83 1.90
CA ARG A 77 16.60 -1.50 0.86
C ARG A 77 15.15 -1.70 1.29
N ASN A 78 14.71 -0.99 2.33
CA ASN A 78 13.34 -1.10 2.80
C ASN A 78 12.35 -0.60 1.75
N TRP A 79 11.15 -1.14 1.82
CA TRP A 79 10.05 -0.74 0.97
C TRP A 79 8.72 -1.00 1.66
N VAL A 80 7.71 -0.28 1.21
CA VAL A 80 6.32 -0.41 1.64
C VAL A 80 5.39 -0.47 0.44
N ARG A 81 4.29 -1.21 0.59
CA ARG A 81 3.18 -1.31 -0.35
C ARG A 81 1.88 -1.00 0.36
N LEU A 82 0.99 -0.33 -0.35
CA LEU A 82 -0.39 -0.06 0.06
C LEU A 82 -1.30 -0.36 -1.13
N GLY A 83 -2.41 -1.04 -0.91
CA GLY A 83 -3.34 -1.30 -2.00
C GLY A 83 -4.48 -2.20 -1.57
N TRP A 84 -5.02 -2.91 -2.54
CA TRP A 84 -6.14 -3.81 -2.31
C TRP A 84 -5.95 -5.17 -2.94
N TYR A 85 -6.53 -6.18 -2.30
CA TYR A 85 -6.70 -7.53 -2.84
C TYR A 85 -8.17 -7.79 -3.14
N ARG A 86 -8.43 -8.47 -4.26
CA ARG A 86 -9.76 -8.95 -4.63
C ARG A 86 -9.72 -10.45 -4.85
N PHE A 87 -10.42 -11.18 -4.00
CA PHE A 87 -10.56 -12.63 -4.05
C PHE A 87 -11.78 -13.01 -4.89
N ASP A 88 -11.61 -14.00 -5.74
CA ASP A 88 -12.67 -14.59 -6.55
C ASP A 88 -12.86 -16.06 -6.15
N ALA A 89 -14.02 -16.34 -5.54
CA ALA A 89 -14.42 -17.68 -5.13
C ALA A 89 -14.58 -18.64 -6.32
N ALA A 90 -15.13 -18.16 -7.44
CA ALA A 90 -15.47 -19.02 -8.56
C ALA A 90 -14.22 -19.59 -9.25
N SER A 91 -13.15 -18.80 -9.30
CA SER A 91 -11.89 -19.20 -9.95
C SER A 91 -10.78 -19.61 -8.98
N GLY A 92 -10.95 -19.37 -7.67
CA GLY A 92 -9.87 -19.57 -6.69
C GLY A 92 -8.69 -18.61 -6.90
N THR A 93 -8.93 -17.48 -7.57
CA THR A 93 -7.89 -16.49 -7.88
C THR A 93 -7.97 -15.28 -6.96
N VAL A 94 -6.85 -14.58 -6.85
CA VAL A 94 -6.76 -13.29 -6.17
C VAL A 94 -6.01 -12.33 -7.07
N SER A 95 -6.50 -11.09 -7.12
CA SER A 95 -5.81 -9.98 -7.79
C SER A 95 -5.41 -8.92 -6.78
N ALA A 96 -4.32 -8.21 -7.06
CA ALA A 96 -3.88 -7.07 -6.28
C ALA A 96 -3.67 -5.86 -7.18
N SER A 97 -3.98 -4.67 -6.65
CA SER A 97 -3.47 -3.41 -7.18
C SER A 97 -2.86 -2.62 -6.04
N THR A 98 -1.56 -2.32 -6.15
CA THR A 98 -0.79 -1.73 -5.05
C THR A 98 0.09 -0.59 -5.53
N TYR A 99 0.18 0.43 -4.70
CA TYR A 99 1.25 1.42 -4.73
C TYR A 99 2.50 0.83 -4.09
N PHE A 100 3.67 1.18 -4.62
CA PHE A 100 4.97 0.70 -4.13
C PHE A 100 5.95 1.86 -3.97
N TRP A 101 6.59 1.92 -2.80
CA TRP A 101 7.63 2.91 -2.50
C TRP A 101 8.83 2.25 -1.84
N SER A 102 10.04 2.65 -2.20
CA SER A 102 11.28 2.03 -1.72
C SER A 102 12.38 3.05 -1.50
N GLN A 103 13.23 2.80 -0.49
CA GLN A 103 14.45 3.59 -0.28
C GLN A 103 15.42 3.54 -1.45
N ARG A 104 15.38 2.50 -2.30
CA ARG A 104 16.22 2.41 -3.50
C ARG A 104 15.81 3.39 -4.60
N ASN A 105 14.52 3.73 -4.64
CA ASN A 105 13.96 4.68 -5.59
C ASN A 105 12.96 5.56 -4.83
N PRO A 106 13.48 6.50 -4.02
CA PRO A 106 12.65 7.27 -3.11
C PRO A 106 11.71 8.17 -3.90
N ALA A 107 10.44 8.17 -3.50
CA ALA A 107 9.44 9.04 -4.09
C ALA A 107 9.44 10.40 -3.39
N GLU A 108 9.26 11.45 -4.18
CA GLU A 108 9.12 12.81 -3.67
C GLU A 108 7.82 12.97 -2.87
N ARG A 109 7.79 13.97 -2.00
CA ARG A 109 6.56 14.45 -1.38
C ARG A 109 5.91 15.46 -2.32
N VAL A 110 4.62 15.31 -2.57
CA VAL A 110 3.85 16.15 -3.50
C VAL A 110 2.54 16.59 -2.86
N PRO A 111 1.96 17.73 -3.26
CA PRO A 111 0.63 18.12 -2.80
C PRO A 111 -0.43 17.08 -3.15
N SER A 112 -1.30 16.78 -2.20
CA SER A 112 -2.49 15.91 -2.36
C SER A 112 -3.56 16.51 -3.27
N GLY A 113 -3.48 17.82 -3.53
CA GLY A 113 -4.55 18.59 -4.18
C GLY A 113 -5.48 19.30 -3.19
N THR A 114 -5.27 19.15 -1.88
CA THR A 114 -6.05 19.84 -0.85
C THR A 114 -5.20 20.83 -0.06
N THR A 115 -5.73 22.03 0.13
CA THR A 115 -5.24 23.01 1.11
C THR A 115 -6.42 23.35 2.03
N PRO A 116 -6.30 23.20 3.37
CA PRO A 116 -7.42 23.43 4.29
C PRO A 116 -7.98 24.86 4.22
N GLY A 117 -9.21 25.03 4.70
CA GLY A 117 -9.88 26.33 4.74
C GLY A 117 -9.42 27.19 5.92
N ALA A 118 -9.90 28.42 6.01
CA ALA A 118 -9.59 29.29 7.15
C ALA A 118 -10.31 28.83 8.44
N ASP A 119 -11.49 28.26 8.26
CA ASP A 119 -12.38 27.67 9.26
C ASP A 119 -11.69 26.58 10.11
N CYS A 120 -11.00 25.63 9.48
CA CYS A 120 -10.27 24.56 10.16
C CYS A 120 -8.75 24.81 10.26
N ALA A 121 -8.19 25.73 9.48
CA ALA A 121 -6.78 26.13 9.55
C ALA A 121 -6.67 27.66 9.62
N PRO A 122 -7.01 28.26 10.78
CA PRO A 122 -7.04 29.71 10.95
C PRO A 122 -5.62 30.32 11.05
N GLY A 123 -4.59 29.47 11.17
CA GLY A 123 -3.20 29.88 11.23
C GLY A 123 -2.72 30.26 12.62
N GLU A 124 -1.42 30.51 12.74
CA GLU A 124 -0.78 30.74 14.05
C GLU A 124 -1.05 32.11 14.65
N LYS A 125 -1.51 33.06 13.83
CA LYS A 125 -1.88 34.41 14.26
C LYS A 125 -3.32 34.49 14.76
N ALA A 126 -4.09 33.40 14.66
CA ALA A 126 -5.42 33.33 15.22
C ALA A 126 -5.39 33.34 16.76
N SER A 127 -6.52 33.70 17.37
CA SER A 127 -6.71 33.63 18.82
C SER A 127 -7.91 32.72 19.12
N PRO A 128 -7.69 31.49 19.61
CA PRO A 128 -6.38 30.84 19.85
C PRO A 128 -5.64 30.47 18.55
N PRO A 129 -4.30 30.26 18.60
CA PRO A 129 -3.53 29.81 17.44
C PRO A 129 -4.06 28.47 16.91
N GLY A 130 -4.15 28.34 15.60
CA GLY A 130 -4.62 27.12 14.95
C GLY A 130 -3.65 26.57 13.92
N VAL A 131 -4.15 25.57 13.17
CA VAL A 131 -3.35 24.88 12.16
C VAL A 131 -2.93 25.83 11.04
N ARG A 132 -1.70 25.70 10.53
CA ARG A 132 -1.25 26.49 9.37
C ARG A 132 -2.01 26.08 8.11
N ARG A 133 -2.30 27.04 7.23
CA ARG A 133 -2.96 26.75 5.96
C ARG A 133 -1.94 26.26 4.93
N CYS A 134 -1.63 24.97 4.96
CA CYS A 134 -0.64 24.37 4.09
C CYS A 134 -1.24 23.42 3.05
N PRO A 135 -0.69 23.36 1.82
CA PRO A 135 -0.98 22.26 0.91
C PRO A 135 -0.68 20.94 1.62
N VAL A 136 -1.69 20.10 1.76
CA VAL A 136 -1.54 18.82 2.46
C VAL A 136 -0.72 17.89 1.59
N MET A 137 0.37 17.36 2.12
CA MET A 137 1.30 16.54 1.35
C MET A 137 0.93 15.06 1.37
N THR A 138 1.31 14.37 0.30
CA THR A 138 1.32 12.91 0.16
C THR A 138 2.60 12.49 -0.55
N VAL A 139 2.79 11.20 -0.77
CA VAL A 139 3.91 10.67 -1.56
C VAL A 139 3.53 10.61 -3.05
N LYS A 140 4.50 10.89 -3.93
CA LYS A 140 4.34 10.82 -5.39
C LYS A 140 3.85 9.44 -5.83
N GLY A 141 2.96 9.42 -6.82
CA GLY A 141 2.31 8.20 -7.31
C GLY A 141 1.00 7.85 -6.58
N PHE A 142 0.76 8.33 -5.35
CA PHE A 142 -0.46 7.95 -4.63
C PHE A 142 -1.75 8.58 -5.17
N ARG A 143 -1.64 9.71 -5.86
CA ARG A 143 -2.76 10.37 -6.55
C ARG A 143 -3.16 9.66 -7.83
N ASP A 144 -2.22 8.92 -8.41
CA ASP A 144 -2.40 8.22 -9.68
C ASP A 144 -3.03 6.83 -9.45
N THR A 145 -3.23 6.09 -10.52
CA THR A 145 -3.58 4.68 -10.44
C THR A 145 -2.43 3.90 -9.77
N ALA A 146 -2.78 2.90 -8.96
CA ALA A 146 -1.80 2.01 -8.36
C ALA A 146 -0.85 1.42 -9.41
N THR A 147 0.45 1.48 -9.12
CA THR A 147 1.52 1.25 -10.10
C THR A 147 1.84 -0.22 -10.33
N GLU A 148 1.50 -1.09 -9.38
CA GLU A 148 1.63 -2.54 -9.51
C GLU A 148 0.26 -3.19 -9.60
N SER A 149 0.09 -4.10 -10.56
CA SER A 149 -1.05 -5.01 -10.66
C SER A 149 -0.54 -6.44 -10.69
N ARG A 150 -1.18 -7.34 -9.96
CA ARG A 150 -0.78 -8.75 -9.83
C ARG A 150 -1.99 -9.66 -9.84
N LYS A 151 -1.79 -10.87 -10.35
CA LYS A 151 -2.70 -11.99 -10.22
C LYS A 151 -2.03 -13.11 -9.44
N GLY A 152 -2.83 -13.99 -8.87
CA GLY A 152 -2.36 -15.13 -8.12
C GLY A 152 -3.51 -16.10 -7.86
N VAL A 153 -3.15 -17.20 -7.22
CA VAL A 153 -4.11 -18.19 -6.70
C VAL A 153 -4.07 -18.18 -5.20
N TYR A 154 -5.19 -18.48 -4.57
CA TYR A 154 -5.25 -18.61 -3.12
C TYR A 154 -5.88 -19.95 -2.72
N ARG A 155 -5.56 -20.37 -1.50
CA ARG A 155 -6.22 -21.48 -0.84
C ARG A 155 -6.44 -21.15 0.62
N LEU A 156 -7.58 -21.55 1.15
CA LEU A 156 -7.82 -21.54 2.58
C LEU A 156 -7.35 -22.84 3.22
N ALA A 157 -6.92 -22.76 4.47
CA ALA A 157 -6.59 -23.91 5.28
C ALA A 157 -6.95 -23.65 6.74
N THR A 158 -7.03 -24.71 7.53
CA THR A 158 -6.98 -24.62 8.99
C THR A 158 -5.70 -25.30 9.42
N GLU A 159 -4.79 -24.55 10.04
CA GLU A 159 -3.46 -25.06 10.37
C GLU A 159 -2.89 -24.36 11.62
N PRO A 160 -1.88 -24.94 12.28
CA PRO A 160 -1.28 -24.32 13.45
C PRO A 160 -0.50 -23.06 13.09
N VAL A 161 -0.83 -21.95 13.76
CA VAL A 161 -0.08 -20.69 13.73
C VAL A 161 0.24 -20.31 15.17
N ASN A 162 1.53 -20.29 15.53
CA ASN A 162 2.01 -20.11 16.91
C ASN A 162 1.39 -21.13 17.89
N GLY A 163 1.34 -22.40 17.49
CA GLY A 163 0.85 -23.51 18.32
C GLY A 163 -0.69 -23.61 18.45
N LYS A 164 -1.47 -22.73 17.82
CA LYS A 164 -2.94 -22.78 17.83
C LYS A 164 -3.50 -22.95 16.43
N GLN A 165 -4.49 -23.85 16.27
CA GLN A 165 -5.21 -23.99 15.00
C GLN A 165 -5.90 -22.67 14.65
N ALA A 166 -5.71 -22.21 13.41
CA ALA A 166 -6.32 -21.00 12.92
C ALA A 166 -6.68 -21.14 11.45
N ARG A 167 -7.75 -20.45 11.03
CA ARG A 167 -8.06 -20.29 9.61
C ARG A 167 -6.97 -19.42 8.98
N THR A 168 -6.44 -19.86 7.86
CA THR A 168 -5.41 -19.14 7.11
C THR A 168 -5.78 -19.03 5.65
N VAL A 169 -5.25 -17.99 5.01
CA VAL A 169 -5.21 -17.88 3.55
C VAL A 169 -3.75 -17.90 3.10
N TRP A 170 -3.45 -18.80 2.17
CA TRP A 170 -2.19 -18.84 1.45
C TRP A 170 -2.41 -18.25 0.07
N ILE A 171 -1.55 -17.30 -0.30
CA ILE A 171 -1.55 -16.68 -1.62
C ILE A 171 -0.24 -17.01 -2.32
N LYS A 172 -0.34 -17.45 -3.57
CA LYS A 172 0.80 -17.58 -4.48
C LYS A 172 0.59 -16.59 -5.63
N TRP A 173 1.43 -15.56 -5.66
CA TRP A 173 1.37 -14.55 -6.72
C TRP A 173 2.10 -15.03 -7.98
N GLU A 174 1.57 -14.67 -9.13
CA GLU A 174 2.23 -14.80 -10.42
C GLU A 174 3.35 -13.76 -10.51
N ALA A 175 4.59 -14.22 -10.38
CA ALA A 175 5.77 -13.36 -10.42
C ALA A 175 6.98 -14.14 -10.95
N ALA A 176 7.93 -13.43 -11.56
CA ALA A 176 9.17 -14.00 -12.08
C ALA A 176 10.05 -14.67 -10.99
N THR A 177 9.85 -14.31 -9.72
CA THR A 177 10.50 -14.96 -8.58
C THR A 177 9.45 -15.43 -7.59
N PRO A 178 9.69 -16.50 -6.82
CA PRO A 178 8.73 -16.99 -5.85
C PRO A 178 8.21 -15.91 -4.91
N TRP A 179 6.91 -15.65 -4.96
CA TRP A 179 6.21 -14.76 -4.06
C TRP A 179 5.00 -15.47 -3.47
N THR A 180 5.12 -15.83 -2.20
CA THR A 180 4.01 -16.36 -1.41
C THR A 180 3.75 -15.49 -0.19
N GLU A 181 2.50 -15.50 0.23
CA GLU A 181 2.05 -14.86 1.47
C GLU A 181 1.14 -15.82 2.22
N LYS A 182 1.16 -15.67 3.54
CA LYS A 182 0.30 -16.40 4.46
C LYS A 182 -0.25 -15.42 5.48
N TRP A 183 -1.55 -15.46 5.65
CA TRP A 183 -2.27 -14.63 6.60
C TRP A 183 -3.16 -15.50 7.47
N ARG A 184 -3.26 -15.19 8.76
CA ARG A 184 -4.33 -15.71 9.60
C ARG A 184 -5.59 -14.88 9.31
N VAL A 185 -6.71 -15.55 9.11
CA VAL A 185 -8.01 -14.93 8.85
C VAL A 185 -8.80 -14.90 10.16
N ARG A 186 -9.22 -13.71 10.60
CA ARG A 186 -10.18 -13.54 11.69
C ARG A 186 -11.45 -12.92 11.15
N SER A 187 -12.57 -13.60 11.30
CA SER A 187 -13.87 -13.10 10.89
C SER A 187 -14.56 -12.40 12.05
N GLU A 188 -15.18 -11.27 11.75
CA GLU A 188 -16.09 -10.54 12.62
C GLU A 188 -17.34 -10.15 11.82
N ARG A 189 -18.36 -9.63 12.50
CA ARG A 189 -19.59 -9.21 11.82
C ARG A 189 -19.27 -8.09 10.82
N GLY A 190 -19.52 -8.36 9.54
CA GLY A 190 -19.35 -7.40 8.44
C GLY A 190 -17.91 -7.15 7.99
N ILE A 191 -16.90 -7.74 8.65
CA ILE A 191 -15.49 -7.45 8.38
C ILE A 191 -14.61 -8.67 8.65
N ALA A 192 -13.53 -8.84 7.90
CA ALA A 192 -12.51 -9.84 8.15
C ALA A 192 -11.13 -9.18 8.28
N ARG A 193 -10.31 -9.67 9.20
CA ARG A 193 -8.92 -9.24 9.39
C ARG A 193 -7.96 -10.29 8.87
N LEU A 194 -6.95 -9.82 8.12
CA LEU A 194 -5.77 -10.59 7.74
C LEU A 194 -4.63 -10.20 8.68
N GLU A 195 -4.25 -11.12 9.57
CA GLU A 195 -3.07 -10.97 10.41
C GLU A 195 -1.86 -11.59 9.70
N PHE A 196 -0.79 -10.81 9.53
CA PHE A 196 0.40 -11.26 8.84
C PHE A 196 1.04 -12.44 9.55
N VAL A 197 1.31 -13.52 8.80
CA VAL A 197 2.04 -14.69 9.32
C VAL A 197 3.39 -14.82 8.64
N TYR A 198 3.40 -14.73 7.32
CA TYR A 198 4.62 -14.93 6.53
C TYR A 198 4.50 -14.33 5.13
N SER A 199 5.64 -13.90 4.57
CA SER A 199 5.81 -13.62 3.16
C SER A 199 7.25 -13.91 2.73
N THR A 200 7.46 -14.36 1.49
CA THR A 200 8.82 -14.45 0.92
C THR A 200 9.41 -13.08 0.57
N LYS A 201 8.59 -12.01 0.58
CA LYS A 201 8.99 -10.65 0.17
C LYS A 201 8.86 -9.63 1.30
N ALA A 202 7.82 -9.71 2.12
CA ALA A 202 7.56 -8.78 3.22
C ALA A 202 7.97 -9.36 4.58
N SER A 203 8.25 -8.47 5.55
CA SER A 203 8.43 -8.83 6.97
C SER A 203 7.26 -8.41 7.85
N SER A 204 6.38 -7.53 7.35
CA SER A 204 5.25 -6.95 8.08
C SER A 204 4.05 -6.74 7.17
N GLY A 205 2.85 -6.72 7.75
CA GLY A 205 1.65 -6.31 7.03
C GLY A 205 0.37 -6.30 7.86
N PHE A 206 -0.63 -5.59 7.35
CA PHE A 206 -1.98 -5.49 7.90
C PHE A 206 -2.99 -5.57 6.76
N GLY A 207 -4.08 -6.30 6.94
CA GLY A 207 -5.15 -6.36 5.95
C GLY A 207 -6.53 -6.44 6.60
N TYR A 208 -7.50 -5.80 5.96
CA TYR A 208 -8.91 -5.82 6.36
C TYR A 208 -9.80 -5.91 5.15
N GLY A 209 -10.83 -6.75 5.22
CA GLY A 209 -11.73 -6.97 4.12
C GLY A 209 -13.20 -6.94 4.48
N SER A 210 -13.99 -6.63 3.47
CA SER A 210 -15.44 -6.59 3.46
C SER A 210 -15.93 -6.88 2.03
N ASN A 211 -17.24 -6.79 1.81
CA ASN A 211 -17.87 -6.84 0.49
C ASN A 211 -18.25 -5.44 -0.03
N ALA A 212 -18.02 -4.39 0.75
CA ALA A 212 -18.14 -3.02 0.27
C ALA A 212 -17.18 -2.77 -0.90
N PRO A 213 -17.60 -2.11 -2.00
CA PRO A 213 -16.74 -1.80 -3.14
C PRO A 213 -15.62 -0.81 -2.80
N PHE A 214 -14.50 -0.88 -3.52
CA PHE A 214 -13.37 0.04 -3.33
C PHE A 214 -13.69 1.50 -3.72
N SER A 215 -14.78 1.72 -4.45
CA SER A 215 -15.26 3.05 -4.82
C SER A 215 -16.06 3.76 -3.71
N GLU A 216 -16.38 3.06 -2.63
CA GLU A 216 -17.04 3.67 -1.48
C GLU A 216 -16.02 4.29 -0.52
N ARG A 217 -16.38 5.46 0.02
CA ARG A 217 -15.66 6.13 1.11
C ARG A 217 -16.63 6.71 2.12
N ARG A 218 -16.09 7.09 3.27
CA ARG A 218 -16.75 7.91 4.28
C ARG A 218 -16.21 9.33 4.31
N ALA A 219 -17.14 10.25 4.50
CA ALA A 219 -16.86 11.68 4.67
C ALA A 219 -16.01 11.91 5.91
N MET A 220 -15.19 12.98 5.91
CA MET A 220 -14.37 13.32 7.07
C MET A 220 -15.22 13.69 8.29
N GLU A 221 -16.44 14.20 8.10
CA GLU A 221 -17.42 14.35 9.18
C GLU A 221 -17.82 13.00 9.81
N THR A 222 -18.11 11.98 9.00
CA THR A 222 -18.38 10.62 9.53
C THR A 222 -17.17 10.06 10.25
N VAL A 223 -15.96 10.32 9.74
CA VAL A 223 -14.70 9.91 10.36
C VAL A 223 -14.52 10.61 11.71
N GLN A 224 -14.71 11.93 11.76
CA GLN A 224 -14.59 12.73 12.98
C GLN A 224 -15.59 12.26 14.06
N ASN A 225 -16.83 11.98 13.65
CA ASN A 225 -17.91 11.52 14.51
C ASN A 225 -17.85 10.02 14.85
N HIS A 226 -16.81 9.30 14.41
CA HIS A 226 -16.68 7.88 14.74
C HIS A 226 -16.52 7.69 16.26
N GLU A 227 -17.43 6.98 16.89
CA GLU A 227 -17.48 6.89 18.36
C GLU A 227 -16.52 5.87 18.96
N ARG A 228 -16.23 4.80 18.20
CA ARG A 228 -15.38 3.74 18.70
C ARG A 228 -13.92 4.18 18.74
N ARG A 229 -13.19 3.64 19.70
CA ARG A 229 -11.77 3.92 19.85
C ARG A 229 -10.99 3.29 18.70
N ILE A 230 -10.18 4.10 18.02
CA ILE A 230 -9.27 3.64 16.97
C ILE A 230 -7.88 3.41 17.59
N GLU A 231 -7.40 2.18 17.50
CA GLU A 231 -6.04 1.80 17.92
C GLU A 231 -5.09 1.88 16.74
N LEU A 232 -3.96 2.54 16.93
CA LEU A 232 -2.81 2.47 16.03
C LEU A 232 -1.97 1.26 16.39
N GLU A 233 -1.63 0.45 15.39
CA GLU A 233 -0.53 -0.51 15.45
C GLU A 233 0.35 -0.29 14.22
N MET A 234 1.66 -0.21 14.43
CA MET A 234 2.62 0.12 13.40
C MET A 234 3.91 -0.69 13.56
N ASP A 235 4.35 -1.25 12.44
CA ASP A 235 5.71 -1.72 12.25
C ASP A 235 6.48 -0.64 11.49
N SER A 236 7.53 -0.10 12.08
CA SER A 236 8.23 1.08 11.58
C SER A 236 9.72 0.88 11.45
N TRP A 237 10.29 1.56 10.47
CA TRP A 237 11.71 1.73 10.26
C TRP A 237 12.07 3.22 10.29
N GLU A 238 12.99 3.60 11.16
CA GLU A 238 13.56 4.96 11.22
C GLU A 238 15.01 4.87 11.71
N HIS A 239 15.92 5.68 11.13
CA HIS A 239 17.31 5.79 11.61
C HIS A 239 18.04 4.45 11.75
N GLY A 240 17.87 3.57 10.76
CA GLY A 240 18.50 2.25 10.76
C GLY A 240 17.87 1.26 11.75
N LYS A 241 16.80 1.62 12.45
CA LYS A 241 16.14 0.75 13.45
C LYS A 241 14.79 0.30 12.94
N PHE A 242 14.57 -1.01 13.03
CA PHE A 242 13.26 -1.61 12.83
C PHE A 242 12.59 -1.85 14.19
N THR A 243 11.34 -1.43 14.34
CA THR A 243 10.53 -1.60 15.55
C THR A 243 9.20 -2.25 15.17
N LEU A 244 8.89 -3.36 15.84
CA LEU A 244 7.65 -4.12 15.67
C LEU A 244 6.59 -3.68 16.69
N GLY A 245 5.34 -3.63 16.28
CA GLY A 245 4.19 -3.52 17.17
C GLY A 245 4.14 -2.22 17.99
N THR A 246 4.58 -1.10 17.42
CA THR A 246 4.38 0.21 18.05
C THR A 246 2.88 0.47 18.14
N THR A 247 2.36 0.63 19.34
CA THR A 247 0.93 0.89 19.57
C THR A 247 0.66 2.34 19.97
N GLY A 248 -0.54 2.81 19.69
CA GLY A 248 -1.00 4.13 20.07
C GLY A 248 -2.50 4.28 19.91
N LYS A 249 -3.02 5.46 20.21
CA LYS A 249 -4.43 5.80 19.99
C LYS A 249 -4.54 6.84 18.88
N PHE A 250 -5.55 6.69 18.03
CA PHE A 250 -5.94 7.73 17.10
C PHE A 250 -7.33 8.25 17.48
N GLU A 251 -7.45 9.56 17.66
CA GLU A 251 -8.68 10.21 18.13
C GLU A 251 -9.19 11.16 17.03
N PRO A 252 -10.02 10.69 16.08
CA PRO A 252 -10.52 11.52 14.99
C PRO A 252 -11.39 12.68 15.51
N GLN A 253 -12.02 12.53 16.68
CA GLN A 253 -12.85 13.57 17.31
C GLN A 253 -12.05 14.82 17.71
N ARG A 254 -10.72 14.71 17.82
CA ARG A 254 -9.83 15.84 18.12
C ARG A 254 -9.48 16.68 16.89
N PHE A 255 -9.96 16.28 15.71
CA PHE A 255 -9.80 17.05 14.49
C PHE A 255 -10.99 17.99 14.31
N THR A 256 -10.70 19.15 13.72
CA THR A 256 -11.69 20.11 13.24
C THR A 256 -11.93 19.81 11.76
N VAL A 257 -13.18 19.48 11.43
CA VAL A 257 -13.61 19.30 10.05
C VAL A 257 -13.69 20.66 9.37
N CYS A 258 -13.29 20.75 8.10
CA CYS A 258 -13.31 22.00 7.36
C CYS A 258 -14.71 22.28 6.78
N ASP A 259 -15.26 23.48 7.06
CA ASP A 259 -16.54 23.95 6.56
C ASP A 259 -16.57 24.00 5.03
N GLY A 260 -17.69 23.61 4.42
CA GLY A 260 -17.82 23.45 2.97
C GLY A 260 -16.92 22.36 2.36
N ARG A 261 -16.16 21.64 3.19
CA ARG A 261 -15.18 20.60 2.82
C ARG A 261 -15.29 19.37 3.73
N ALA A 262 -16.41 19.24 4.42
CA ALA A 262 -16.64 18.23 5.44
C ALA A 262 -16.53 16.79 4.91
N SER A 263 -16.69 16.61 3.61
CA SER A 263 -16.50 15.31 2.96
C SER A 263 -15.04 14.90 2.78
N TYR A 264 -14.07 15.81 2.90
CA TYR A 264 -12.71 15.54 2.45
C TYR A 264 -11.55 16.14 3.24
N CYS A 265 -11.73 17.07 4.18
CA CYS A 265 -10.60 17.67 4.89
C CYS A 265 -10.88 17.89 6.39
N MET A 266 -9.91 17.54 7.23
CA MET A 266 -9.90 17.87 8.65
C MET A 266 -8.47 18.12 9.15
N THR A 267 -8.33 18.94 10.19
CA THR A 267 -7.04 19.41 10.72
C THR A 267 -7.01 19.33 12.24
N ARG A 268 -5.82 19.28 12.83
CA ARG A 268 -5.65 19.37 14.28
C ARG A 268 -4.33 20.04 14.63
N LEU A 269 -4.37 20.98 15.56
CA LEU A 269 -3.17 21.50 16.22
C LEU A 269 -3.01 20.78 17.55
N GLN A 270 -1.86 20.14 17.77
CA GLN A 270 -1.46 19.72 19.11
C GLN A 270 -0.50 20.78 19.69
N PRO A 271 -0.88 21.54 20.73
CA PRO A 271 -0.10 22.69 21.21
C PRO A 271 1.33 22.36 21.67
N SER A 272 1.58 21.14 22.13
CA SER A 272 2.92 20.66 22.47
C SER A 272 3.07 19.16 22.22
N SER A 273 4.22 18.75 21.69
CA SER A 273 4.60 17.36 21.47
C SER A 273 6.01 17.09 21.96
N ALA A 274 6.19 16.00 22.74
CA ALA A 274 7.51 15.54 23.15
C ALA A 274 8.39 15.13 21.95
N LYS A 275 7.78 14.64 20.87
CA LYS A 275 8.49 14.32 19.63
C LYS A 275 9.05 15.59 18.98
N CYS A 276 8.24 16.64 18.91
CA CYS A 276 8.70 17.93 18.41
C CYS A 276 9.75 18.56 19.33
N ARG A 277 9.61 18.47 20.65
CA ARG A 277 10.65 18.96 21.58
C ARG A 277 12.03 18.36 21.32
N LYS A 278 12.10 17.10 20.87
CA LYS A 278 13.35 16.42 20.51
C LYS A 278 13.79 16.69 19.06
N GLY A 279 12.84 16.86 18.13
CA GLY A 279 13.13 17.09 16.71
C GLY A 279 13.42 18.55 16.35
N CYS A 280 13.00 19.51 17.16
CA CYS A 280 13.29 20.93 16.97
C CYS A 280 14.69 21.30 17.48
N ALA A 281 15.23 22.44 17.02
CA ALA A 281 16.45 23.01 17.58
C ALA A 281 16.31 23.29 19.09
N LYS A 282 17.39 23.06 19.86
CA LYS A 282 17.42 23.33 21.31
C LYS A 282 17.04 24.79 21.59
N GLY A 283 16.19 25.01 22.60
CA GLY A 283 15.68 26.34 22.96
C GLY A 283 14.42 26.78 22.22
N THR A 284 13.91 25.96 21.29
CA THR A 284 12.61 26.22 20.63
C THR A 284 11.47 26.19 21.65
N THR A 285 10.68 27.27 21.71
CA THR A 285 9.49 27.38 22.57
C THR A 285 8.24 26.77 21.92
N ASN A 286 8.07 26.94 20.61
CA ASN A 286 6.95 26.36 19.87
C ASN A 286 7.21 24.89 19.50
N THR A 287 6.68 23.98 20.30
CA THR A 287 6.79 22.52 20.10
C THR A 287 5.49 21.90 19.60
N SER A 288 4.60 22.71 19.02
CA SER A 288 3.33 22.23 18.49
C SER A 288 3.52 21.33 17.28
N LEU A 289 2.54 20.46 17.07
CA LEU A 289 2.50 19.50 15.97
C LEU A 289 1.24 19.75 15.14
N GLN A 290 1.46 19.90 13.84
CA GLN A 290 0.45 20.25 12.84
C GLN A 290 -0.04 18.97 12.18
N TYR A 291 -1.33 18.67 12.27
CA TYR A 291 -1.93 17.48 11.68
C TYR A 291 -2.94 17.83 10.59
N TYR A 292 -2.90 17.06 9.51
CA TYR A 292 -3.81 17.16 8.38
C TYR A 292 -4.26 15.76 7.98
N LEU A 293 -5.56 15.58 7.80
CA LEU A 293 -6.13 14.38 7.21
C LEU A 293 -7.00 14.81 6.03
N THR A 294 -6.72 14.27 4.86
CA THR A 294 -7.48 14.63 3.66
C THR A 294 -7.68 13.45 2.73
N ARG A 295 -8.76 13.53 1.96
CA ARG A 295 -8.98 12.70 0.77
C ARG A 295 -7.90 12.93 -0.29
N VAL A 296 -7.53 11.87 -1.02
CA VAL A 296 -6.63 11.93 -2.18
C VAL A 296 -7.35 11.58 -3.49
N GLY A 297 -8.43 10.79 -3.45
CA GLY A 297 -9.28 10.47 -4.62
C GLY A 297 -10.75 10.77 -4.36
N VAL A 298 -11.50 11.25 -5.36
CA VAL A 298 -12.90 11.68 -5.16
C VAL A 298 -13.88 10.52 -4.93
N HIS A 299 -13.61 9.36 -5.52
CA HIS A 299 -14.52 8.20 -5.57
C HIS A 299 -13.85 6.92 -5.09
N ASP A 300 -12.88 7.00 -4.18
CA ASP A 300 -12.23 5.82 -3.64
C ASP A 300 -11.82 6.02 -2.17
N ARG A 301 -11.30 4.94 -1.59
CA ARG A 301 -10.90 4.84 -0.19
C ARG A 301 -9.62 5.60 0.16
N ARG A 302 -8.98 6.32 -0.78
CA ARG A 302 -7.67 6.94 -0.54
C ARG A 302 -7.78 8.21 0.30
N ASP A 303 -7.10 8.17 1.44
CA ASP A 303 -6.84 9.31 2.29
C ASP A 303 -5.32 9.46 2.51
N THR A 304 -4.86 10.61 2.96
CA THR A 304 -3.48 10.82 3.42
C THR A 304 -3.49 11.53 4.76
N TYR A 305 -2.66 11.03 5.66
CA TYR A 305 -2.38 11.64 6.95
C TYR A 305 -0.99 12.29 6.89
N TRP A 306 -0.93 13.58 7.14
CA TRP A 306 0.30 14.35 7.07
C TRP A 306 0.51 15.12 8.36
N HIS A 307 1.73 15.08 8.89
CA HIS A 307 2.08 15.91 10.03
C HIS A 307 3.54 16.33 10.08
N TRP A 308 3.77 17.42 10.79
CA TRP A 308 5.10 18.01 10.98
C TRP A 308 5.12 18.94 12.19
N CYS A 309 6.32 19.15 12.73
CA CYS A 309 6.54 20.01 13.89
C CYS A 309 6.63 21.47 13.48
N THR A 310 5.83 22.32 14.11
CA THR A 310 5.69 23.74 13.76
C THR A 310 7.03 24.48 13.69
N CYS A 311 7.95 24.16 14.61
CA CYS A 311 9.29 24.75 14.69
C CYS A 311 10.16 24.54 13.45
N LEU A 312 9.84 23.55 12.61
CA LEU A 312 10.65 23.18 11.46
C LEU A 312 10.34 24.06 10.25
N ALA A 313 9.20 24.74 10.26
CA ALA A 313 8.86 25.65 9.18
C ALA A 313 9.76 26.90 9.22
N PRO A 314 10.14 27.43 8.04
CA PRO A 314 11.01 28.60 7.95
C PRO A 314 10.33 29.84 8.52
N LYS A 315 11.14 30.86 8.85
CA LYS A 315 10.64 32.20 9.17
C LYS A 315 10.43 32.98 7.86
N PRO A 316 9.35 33.79 7.74
CA PRO A 316 8.33 34.07 8.76
C PRO A 316 7.35 32.89 8.96
N THR A 317 6.71 32.86 10.14
CA THR A 317 5.86 31.76 10.64
C THR A 317 4.58 31.47 9.84
N SER A 318 4.35 32.16 8.72
CA SER A 318 3.26 31.85 7.79
C SER A 318 3.62 30.76 6.77
N THR A 319 4.90 30.43 6.62
CA THR A 319 5.36 29.49 5.58
C THR A 319 5.16 28.04 6.02
N CYS A 320 4.88 27.15 5.07
CA CYS A 320 4.71 25.73 5.32
C CYS A 320 6.06 25.02 5.44
N TYR A 321 6.09 23.90 6.17
CA TYR A 321 7.30 23.07 6.23
C TYR A 321 7.46 22.21 4.98
N GLU A 322 8.60 22.37 4.30
CA GLU A 322 8.93 21.64 3.07
C GLU A 322 9.99 20.54 3.28
N GLY A 323 10.70 20.57 4.43
CA GLY A 323 11.67 19.55 4.82
C GLY A 323 11.00 18.22 5.24
N ASN A 324 11.79 17.25 5.72
CA ASN A 324 11.34 15.88 5.98
C ASN A 324 10.15 15.78 6.96
N SER A 325 8.94 15.64 6.43
CA SER A 325 7.68 15.54 7.17
C SER A 325 7.09 14.14 7.07
N HIS A 326 6.24 13.75 8.01
CA HIS A 326 5.59 12.43 8.00
C HIS A 326 4.42 12.38 7.01
N VAL A 327 4.61 11.71 5.87
CA VAL A 327 3.54 11.46 4.88
C VAL A 327 3.06 10.01 4.96
N LYS A 328 1.76 9.84 5.18
CA LYS A 328 1.14 8.54 5.39
C LYS A 328 -0.06 8.33 4.46
N PRO A 329 0.14 7.77 3.27
CA PRO A 329 -0.94 7.25 2.43
C PRO A 329 -1.76 6.18 3.16
N MET A 330 -3.07 6.22 2.97
CA MET A 330 -4.01 5.34 3.67
C MET A 330 -5.18 4.93 2.78
N LEU A 331 -5.74 3.76 3.08
CA LEU A 331 -7.00 3.28 2.55
C LEU A 331 -7.99 3.08 3.70
N GLN A 332 -9.19 3.64 3.57
CA GLN A 332 -10.25 3.42 4.54
C GLN A 332 -10.62 1.94 4.65
N VAL A 333 -10.85 1.50 5.88
CA VAL A 333 -11.47 0.22 6.19
C VAL A 333 -12.96 0.48 6.37
N ILE A 334 -13.77 -0.17 5.54
CA ILE A 334 -15.23 -0.05 5.54
C ILE A 334 -15.79 -1.46 5.64
N ASP A 335 -16.76 -1.69 6.52
CA ASP A 335 -17.41 -3.01 6.66
C ASP A 335 -18.61 -3.19 5.71
N ASP A 336 -19.21 -4.37 5.72
CA ASP A 336 -20.36 -4.73 4.88
C ASP A 336 -21.61 -3.86 5.13
N SER A 337 -21.71 -3.23 6.30
CA SER A 337 -22.81 -2.32 6.63
C SER A 337 -22.54 -0.90 6.16
N ASN A 338 -21.47 -0.69 5.38
CA ASN A 338 -21.04 0.62 4.95
C ASN A 338 -20.65 1.47 6.19
N ALA A 339 -20.10 0.90 7.26
CA ALA A 339 -19.58 1.68 8.39
C ALA A 339 -18.07 1.93 8.27
N PHE A 340 -17.60 3.09 8.72
CA PHE A 340 -16.17 3.40 8.83
C PHE A 340 -15.56 2.63 10.00
N ARG A 341 -14.45 1.92 9.78
CA ARG A 341 -13.75 1.09 10.79
C ARG A 341 -12.28 1.49 10.99
N GLY A 342 -11.83 2.56 10.34
CA GLY A 342 -10.45 3.03 10.41
C GLY A 342 -9.71 3.04 9.08
N TRP A 343 -8.40 2.84 9.12
CA TRP A 343 -7.51 2.79 7.95
C TRP A 343 -6.48 1.69 8.05
N VAL A 344 -6.04 1.24 6.88
CA VAL A 344 -4.73 0.61 6.70
C VAL A 344 -3.85 1.59 5.92
N GLY A 345 -2.59 1.71 6.28
CA GLY A 345 -1.71 2.67 5.64
C GLY A 345 -0.24 2.31 5.69
N VAL A 346 0.55 3.17 5.08
CA VAL A 346 2.02 3.09 5.12
C VAL A 346 2.60 4.46 5.45
N GLU A 347 3.74 4.48 6.10
CA GLU A 347 4.61 5.65 6.09
C GLU A 347 5.62 5.52 4.95
N ALA A 348 5.73 6.56 4.12
CA ALA A 348 6.62 6.63 2.98
C ALA A 348 7.32 8.00 2.94
N SER A 349 7.94 8.36 4.06
CA SER A 349 8.58 9.66 4.28
C SER A 349 10.05 9.58 3.89
N PHE A 350 10.38 9.96 2.66
CA PHE A 350 11.75 9.95 2.18
C PHE A 350 12.46 11.29 2.42
N SER A 351 13.72 11.21 2.85
CA SER A 351 14.62 12.34 3.04
C SER A 351 14.83 13.10 1.72
N THR A 352 14.66 14.43 1.77
CA THR A 352 14.85 15.34 0.64
C THR A 352 16.30 15.64 0.32
N VAL A 353 17.22 15.37 1.25
CA VAL A 353 18.66 15.63 1.09
C VAL A 353 19.45 14.37 0.72
N GLY A 354 18.77 13.28 0.33
CA GLY A 354 19.42 12.07 -0.15
C GLY A 354 19.84 11.06 0.94
N LYS A 355 19.88 11.47 2.22
CA LYS A 355 20.31 10.63 3.35
C LYS A 355 19.25 9.59 3.72
N ARG A 356 19.45 8.34 3.28
CA ARG A 356 18.48 7.23 3.45
C ARG A 356 18.24 6.85 4.92
N ASP A 357 19.20 7.10 5.79
CA ASP A 357 19.04 6.89 7.24
C ASP A 357 18.02 7.86 7.87
N ASP A 358 17.68 8.94 7.18
CA ASP A 358 16.65 9.88 7.62
C ASP A 358 15.28 9.57 6.99
N ASP A 359 15.18 8.51 6.17
CA ASP A 359 13.88 8.03 5.72
C ASP A 359 13.10 7.43 6.90
N MET A 360 11.78 7.54 6.84
CA MET A 360 10.87 6.89 7.77
C MET A 360 9.88 6.09 6.95
N LEU A 361 9.90 4.77 7.15
CA LEU A 361 9.02 3.83 6.48
C LEU A 361 8.22 3.07 7.52
N GLY A 362 7.01 2.66 7.17
CA GLY A 362 6.24 1.81 8.06
C GLY A 362 5.00 1.25 7.40
N VAL A 363 4.48 0.19 7.97
CA VAL A 363 3.13 -0.30 7.69
C VAL A 363 2.33 -0.17 8.96
N PHE A 364 1.07 0.23 8.84
CA PHE A 364 0.23 0.41 10.00
C PHE A 364 -1.23 0.11 9.73
N ARG A 365 -1.95 -0.13 10.82
CA ARG A 365 -3.40 -0.06 10.92
C ARG A 365 -3.78 0.98 11.96
N MET A 366 -4.86 1.70 11.70
CA MET A 366 -5.55 2.56 12.65
C MET A 366 -7.00 2.12 12.63
N THR A 367 -7.41 1.15 13.45
CA THR A 367 -8.73 0.52 13.36
C THR A 367 -9.43 0.37 14.71
N ASP A 368 -10.75 0.26 14.68
CA ASP A 368 -11.59 -0.04 15.86
C ASP A 368 -11.82 -1.56 16.08
N VAL A 369 -11.11 -2.39 15.29
CA VAL A 369 -11.16 -3.86 15.19
C VAL A 369 -9.80 -4.51 15.17
#